data_AF-A0A2H6J9R8-F1
#
_entry.id   AF-A0A2H6J9R8-F1
#
_cell.length_a   1.000
_cell.length_b   1.000
_cell.length_c   1.000
_cell.angle_alpha   90.00
_cell.angle_beta   90.00
_cell.angle_gamma   90.00
#
_symmetry.space_group_name_H-M   'P 1'
#
loop_
_entity.id
_entity.type
_entity.pdbx_description
1 polymer ?
#
loop_
_entity_poly.entity_id
_entity_poly.type
_entity_poly.pdbx_seq_one_letter_code
_entity_poly.pdbx_strand_id
1 'polypeptide(L)' 'MLAKPAPSKVLDEAMQLEPTTRAFIAETLLESPDLDRDVSVSQEWLDEIRCRCTGIDGGKAPRLDDVTPINRSATKDTK' A
#
# COMPACT_ATOMS: atom_id res chain seq x y z
N MET A 1 -13.67 -32.30 10.82
CA MET A 1 -13.55 -30.98 10.16
C MET A 1 -12.12 -30.52 10.34
N LEU A 2 -11.40 -30.23 9.25
CA LEU A 2 -10.01 -29.78 9.32
C LEU A 2 -9.97 -28.38 9.97
N ALA A 3 -9.29 -28.24 11.10
CA ALA A 3 -9.15 -26.95 11.77
C ALA A 3 -8.42 -25.99 10.82
N LYS A 4 -9.03 -24.83 10.54
CA LYS A 4 -8.41 -23.82 9.69
C LYS A 4 -7.13 -23.32 10.39
N PRO A 5 -5.95 -23.36 9.74
CA PRO A 5 -4.72 -22.88 10.35
C PRO A 5 -4.85 -21.39 10.67
N ALA A 6 -4.22 -20.98 11.77
CA ALA A 6 -4.15 -19.58 12.15
C ALA A 6 -3.52 -18.76 11.00
N PRO A 7 -4.05 -17.57 10.66
CA PRO A 7 -3.55 -16.77 9.53
C PRO A 7 -2.04 -16.48 9.61
N SER A 8 -1.51 -16.31 10.82
CA SER A 8 -0.07 -16.12 11.04
C SER A 8 0.76 -17.31 10.57
N LYS A 9 0.30 -18.55 10.81
CA LYS A 9 1.00 -19.75 10.37
C LYS A 9 1.06 -19.86 8.85
N VAL A 10 -0.03 -19.51 8.17
CA VAL A 10 -0.10 -19.50 6.70
C VAL A 10 0.86 -18.46 6.12
N LEU A 11 0.97 -17.29 6.76
CA LEU A 11 1.90 -16.25 6.35
C LEU A 11 3.35 -16.68 6.57
N ASP A 12 3.66 -17.26 7.72
CA ASP A 12 5.01 -17.76 8.04
C ASP A 12 5.46 -18.84 7.04
N GLU A 13 4.56 -19.75 6.67
CA GLU A 13 4.80 -20.78 5.66
C GLU A 13 4.97 -20.18 4.26
N ALA A 14 4.14 -19.20 3.87
CA ALA A 14 4.29 -18.49 2.61
C ALA A 14 5.63 -17.74 2.51
N MET A 15 6.14 -17.23 3.64
CA MET A 15 7.45 -16.57 3.69
C MET A 15 8.63 -17.52 3.43
N GLN A 16 8.47 -18.84 3.62
CA GLN A 16 9.50 -19.85 3.32
C GLN A 16 9.56 -20.25 1.84
N LEU A 17 8.62 -19.78 1.00
CA LEU A 17 8.60 -20.09 -0.43
C LEU A 17 9.72 -19.38 -1.20
N GLU A 18 10.02 -19.87 -2.41
CA GLU A 18 10.97 -19.24 -3.31
C GLU A 18 10.56 -17.79 -3.65
N PRO A 19 11.52 -16.88 -3.88
CA PRO A 19 11.25 -15.45 -4.07
C PRO A 19 10.18 -15.15 -5.14
N THR A 20 10.24 -15.86 -6.27
CA THR A 20 9.30 -15.71 -7.38
C THR A 20 7.88 -16.11 -6.98
N THR A 21 7.75 -17.21 -6.23
CA THR A 21 6.44 -17.70 -5.74
C THR A 21 5.84 -16.73 -4.73
N ARG A 22 6.65 -16.18 -3.83
CA ARG A 22 6.18 -15.13 -2.90
C ARG A 22 5.71 -13.88 -3.62
N ALA A 23 6.46 -13.43 -4.63
CA ALA A 23 6.09 -12.26 -5.42
C ALA A 23 4.74 -12.45 -6.13
N PHE A 24 4.54 -13.63 -6.75
CA PHE A 24 3.28 -13.97 -7.41
C PHE A 24 2.09 -14.01 -6.45
N ILE A 25 2.26 -14.59 -5.25
CA ILE A 25 1.22 -14.60 -4.22
C ILE A 25 0.89 -13.16 -3.78
N ALA A 26 1.91 -12.33 -3.55
CA ALA A 26 1.70 -10.94 -3.16
C ALA A 26 0.97 -10.13 -4.25
N GLU A 27 1.36 -10.29 -5.51
CA GLU A 27 0.70 -9.67 -6.66
C GLU A 27 -0.78 -10.07 -6.74
N THR A 28 -1.07 -11.37 -6.66
CA THR A 28 -2.45 -11.89 -6.67
C THR A 28 -3.29 -11.33 -5.52
N LEU A 29 -2.73 -11.19 -4.32
CA LEU A 29 -3.42 -10.63 -3.16
C LEU A 29 -3.68 -9.12 -3.29
N LEU A 30 -2.76 -8.38 -3.91
CA LEU A 30 -2.90 -6.94 -4.14
C LEU A 30 -3.94 -6.64 -5.23
N GLU A 31 -4.08 -7.51 -6.22
CA GLU A 31 -5.02 -7.36 -7.35
C GLU A 31 -6.46 -7.76 -6.99
N SER A 32 -6.64 -8.61 -5.98
CA SER A 32 -7.95 -9.04 -5.49
C SER A 32 -8.14 -8.64 -4.03
N PRO A 33 -8.27 -7.34 -3.70
CA PRO A 33 -8.63 -6.92 -2.37
C PRO A 33 -10.12 -7.23 -2.14
N ASP A 34 -10.43 -8.49 -1.84
CA ASP A 34 -11.70 -8.95 -1.24
C ASP A 34 -11.80 -8.51 0.23
N LEU A 35 -11.21 -7.35 0.55
CA LEU A 35 -11.22 -6.79 1.88
C LEU A 35 -12.41 -5.84 1.98
N ASP A 36 -13.62 -6.42 2.07
CA ASP A 36 -14.83 -5.78 2.62
C ASP A 36 -14.65 -5.57 4.13
N ARG A 37 -13.58 -4.86 4.49
CA ARG A 37 -13.29 -4.51 5.87
C ARG A 37 -13.14 -3.01 5.87
N ASP A 38 -13.99 -2.33 6.63
CA ASP A 38 -13.83 -0.92 6.96
C ASP A 38 -12.49 -0.77 7.70
N VAL A 39 -11.41 -0.53 6.94
CA VAL A 39 -10.13 -0.17 7.52
C VAL A 39 -10.29 1.25 8.02
N SER A 40 -10.39 1.40 9.34
CA SER A 40 -10.46 2.71 9.98
C SER A 40 -9.17 3.47 9.69
N VAL A 41 -9.28 4.54 8.91
CA VAL A 41 -8.18 5.48 8.66
C VAL A 41 -7.80 6.14 9.98
N SER A 42 -6.50 6.21 10.31
CA SER A 42 -6.06 6.86 11.53
C SER A 42 -6.38 8.36 11.51
N GLN A 43 -6.53 8.97 12.69
CA GLN A 43 -6.83 10.40 12.79
C GLN A 43 -5.74 11.26 12.15
N GLU A 44 -4.47 10.88 12.31
CA GLU A 44 -3.31 11.56 11.70
C GLU A 44 -3.43 11.61 10.16
N TRP A 45 -3.86 10.50 9.54
CA TRP A 45 -4.08 10.45 8.10
C TRP A 45 -5.27 11.29 7.65
N LEU A 46 -6.37 11.29 8.42
CA LEU A 46 -7.52 12.14 8.13
C LEU A 46 -7.16 13.63 8.20
N ASP A 47 -6.34 14.03 9.17
CA ASP A 47 -5.92 15.42 9.33
C ASP A 47 -4.98 15.86 8.20
N GLU A 48 -4.06 14.98 7.75
CA GLU A 48 -3.22 15.24 6.59
C GLU A 48 -4.05 15.38 5.30
N ILE A 49 -5.05 14.51 5.09
CA ILE A 49 -5.96 14.61 3.93
C ILE A 49 -6.67 15.97 3.94
N ARG A 50 -7.23 16.38 5.08
CA ARG A 50 -7.91 17.68 5.23
C ARG A 50 -6.97 18.85 4.98
N CYS A 51 -5.75 18.79 5.51
CA CYS A 51 -4.73 19.81 5.31
C CYS A 51 -4.42 19.99 3.81
N ARG A 52 -4.23 18.88 3.09
CA ARG A 52 -3.97 18.90 1.64
C ARG A 52 -5.14 19.43 0.84
N CYS A 53 -6.36 18.98 1.13
CA CYS A 53 -7.57 19.51 0.49
C CYS A 53 -7.64 21.03 0.65
N THR A 54 -7.43 21.53 1.87
CA THR A 54 -7.40 22.98 2.14
C THR A 54 -6.30 23.70 1.35
N GLY A 55 -5.12 23.09 1.24
CA GLY A 55 -4.01 23.63 0.44
C GLY A 55 -4.31 23.67 -1.06
N ILE A 56 -4.97 22.65 -1.60
CA ILE A 56 -5.37 22.57 -3.00
C ILE A 56 -6.49 23.57 -3.29
N ASP A 57 -7.53 23.60 -2.46
CA ASP A 57 -8.68 24.52 -2.61
C ASP A 57 -8.24 25.99 -2.49
N GLY A 58 -7.21 26.26 -1.67
CA GLY A 58 -6.58 27.57 -1.55
C GLY A 58 -5.54 27.90 -2.64
N GLY A 59 -5.35 27.04 -3.63
CA GLY A 59 -4.37 27.22 -4.72
C GLY A 59 -2.90 27.19 -4.28
N LYS A 60 -2.61 26.71 -3.06
CA LYS A 60 -1.26 26.62 -2.48
C LYS A 60 -0.57 25.29 -2.76
N ALA A 61 -1.29 24.27 -3.21
CA ALA A 61 -0.76 22.98 -3.58
C ALA A 61 -1.20 22.61 -5.01
N PRO A 62 -0.29 22.08 -5.86
CA PRO A 62 -0.66 21.64 -7.19
C PRO A 62 -1.62 20.45 -7.10
N ARG A 63 -2.63 20.43 -7.97
CA ARG A 63 -3.55 19.30 -8.09
C ARG A 63 -2.76 18.11 -8.62
N LEU A 64 -3.09 16.90 -8.20
CA LEU A 64 -2.38 15.69 -8.65
C LEU A 64 -2.39 15.54 -10.17
N ASP A 65 -3.45 16.02 -10.85
CA ASP A 65 -3.56 16.05 -12.31
C ASP A 65 -2.52 16.98 -12.99
N ASP A 66 -2.01 17.96 -12.25
CA ASP A 66 -1.01 18.94 -12.72
C ASP A 66 0.43 18.48 -12.44
N VAL A 67 0.61 17.44 -11.62
CA VAL A 67 1.93 16.93 -11.24
C VAL A 67 2.23 15.67 -12.05
N THR A 68 3.24 15.75 -12.92
CA THR A 68 3.78 14.54 -13.57
C THR A 68 4.23 13.54 -12.50
N PRO A 69 3.89 12.24 -12.62
CA PRO A 69 4.29 11.25 -11.64
C PRO A 69 5.82 11.15 -11.62
N ILE A 70 6.43 11.72 -10.58
CA ILE A 70 7.82 11.50 -10.24
C ILE A 70 7.96 10.05 -9.78
N ASN A 71 8.25 9.16 -10.73
CA ASN A 71 8.77 7.83 -10.44
C ASN A 71 10.08 8.01 -9.66
N ARG A 72 10.01 7.85 -8.34
CA ARG A 72 11.19 7.86 -7.47
C ARG A 72 11.91 6.53 -7.62
N SER A 73 12.55 6.30 -8.76
CA SER A 73 13.66 5.37 -8.85
C SER A 73 14.83 6.00 -8.09
N ALA A 74 14.97 5.59 -6.83
CA ALA A 74 16.20 5.75 -6.10
C ALA A 74 17.30 4.96 -6.83
N THR A 75 18.17 5.65 -7.57
CA THR A 75 19.54 5.16 -7.76
C THR A 75 20.42 5.84 -6.72
N LYS A 76 20.72 5.08 -5.66
CA LYS A 76 21.90 5.31 -4.84
C LYS A 76 23.15 5.24 -5.72
N ASP A 77 24.02 6.22 -5.55
CA ASP A 77 25.49 6.21 -5.62
C ASP A 77 26.17 5.23 -6.57
N THR A 78 27.01 5.72 -7.51
CA THR A 78 28.40 5.23 -7.61
C THR A 78 29.33 6.15 -8.42
N LYS A 79 30.39 6.61 -7.73
CA LYS A 79 31.72 7.06 -8.17
C LYS A 79 31.91 8.44 -8.79
#